data_AF-A0A3D1G4U1-F1
#
_entry.id   AF-A0A3D1G4U1-F1
#
_cell.length_a   1.000
_cell.length_b   1.000
_cell.length_c   1.000
_cell.angle_alpha   90.00
_cell.angle_beta   90.00
_cell.angle_gamma   90.00
#
_symmetry.space_group_name_H-M   'P 1'
#
loop_
_entity.id
_entity.type
_entity.pdbx_description
1 polymer ?
#
loop_
_entity_poly.entity_id
_entity_poly.type
_entity_poly.pdbx_seq_one_letter_code
_entity_poly.pdbx_strand_id
1 'polypeptide(L)' 'AVTGANTALEVLEMAGPQREQDLALTVASHALASARGILGNDEIRLDLMIFGRDGRLLAEVS' A
#
# COMPACT_ATOMS: atom_id res chain seq x y z
N ALA A 1 -21.33 -5.44 8.41
CA ALA A 1 -21.15 -5.71 6.98
C ALA A 1 -21.06 -4.38 6.27
N VAL A 2 -20.07 -4.20 5.38
CA VAL A 2 -19.91 -2.97 4.59
C VAL A 2 -20.82 -3.12 3.36
N THR A 3 -22.08 -2.70 3.50
CA THR A 3 -23.06 -2.68 2.40
C THR A 3 -22.92 -1.40 1.59
N GLY A 4 -22.55 -1.49 0.31
CA GLY A 4 -22.55 -0.36 -0.63
C GLY A 4 -21.24 -0.10 -1.40
N ALA A 5 -20.17 -0.82 -1.09
CA ALA A 5 -18.91 -0.71 -1.83
C ALA A 5 -18.96 -1.50 -3.15
N ASN A 6 -18.60 -0.87 -4.24
CA ASN A 6 -18.49 -1.44 -5.58
C ASN A 6 -17.08 -1.97 -5.87
N THR A 7 -16.10 -1.64 -5.01
CA THR A 7 -14.72 -2.12 -5.11
C THR A 7 -14.19 -2.59 -3.76
N ALA A 8 -13.20 -3.49 -3.79
CA ALA A 8 -12.50 -3.92 -2.58
C ALA A 8 -11.81 -2.73 -1.87
N LEU A 9 -11.37 -1.72 -2.64
CA LEU A 9 -10.80 -0.49 -2.10
C LEU A 9 -11.85 0.31 -1.31
N GLU A 10 -13.05 0.49 -1.84
CA GLU A 10 -14.15 1.16 -1.12
C GLU A 10 -14.53 0.40 0.16
N VAL A 11 -14.50 -0.94 0.17
CA VAL A 11 -14.73 -1.72 1.41
C VAL A 11 -13.69 -1.36 2.48
N LEU A 12 -12.44 -1.16 2.07
CA LEU A 12 -11.31 -0.87 2.94
C LEU A 12 -11.33 0.58 3.43
N GLU A 13 -11.68 1.54 2.56
CA GLU A 13 -11.95 2.94 2.92
C GLU A 13 -13.10 3.04 3.93
N MET A 14 -14.19 2.29 3.71
CA MET A 14 -15.33 2.24 4.64
C MET A 14 -15.02 1.54 5.96
N ALA A 15 -14.00 0.67 6.00
CA ALA A 15 -13.55 0.00 7.22
C ALA A 15 -12.75 0.91 8.16
N GLY A 16 -12.44 2.14 7.72
CA GLY A 16 -11.86 3.21 8.50
C GLY A 16 -10.35 3.42 8.25
N PRO A 17 -9.81 4.59 8.66
CA PRO A 17 -8.47 5.04 8.26
C PRO A 17 -7.34 4.09 8.65
N GLN A 18 -7.49 3.41 9.79
CA GLN A 18 -6.47 2.47 10.27
C GLN A 18 -6.30 1.27 9.33
N ARG A 19 -7.40 0.72 8.81
CA ARG A 19 -7.34 -0.44 7.91
C ARG A 19 -6.82 -0.08 6.53
N GLU A 20 -7.14 1.13 6.06
CA GLU A 20 -6.57 1.70 4.84
C GLU A 20 -5.05 1.80 4.95
N GLN A 21 -4.55 2.29 6.09
CA GLN A 21 -3.11 2.35 6.39
C GLN A 21 -2.46 0.96 6.47
N ASP A 22 -3.07 0.02 7.18
CA ASP A 22 -2.56 -1.35 7.30
C ASP A 22 -2.45 -2.04 5.93
N LEU A 23 -3.44 -1.82 5.05
CA LEU A 23 -3.41 -2.30 3.68
C LEU A 23 -2.29 -1.61 2.88
N ALA A 24 -2.21 -0.29 2.93
CA ALA A 24 -1.19 0.48 2.20
C ALA A 24 0.22 0.00 2.58
N LEU A 25 0.47 -0.23 3.87
CA LEU A 25 1.74 -0.76 4.35
C LEU A 25 2.00 -2.17 3.82
N THR A 26 1.01 -3.06 3.87
CA THR A 26 1.13 -4.43 3.35
C THR A 26 1.46 -4.45 1.86
N VAL A 27 0.77 -3.62 1.06
CA VAL A 27 1.01 -3.47 -0.37
C VAL A 27 2.41 -2.92 -0.63
N ALA A 28 2.81 -1.87 0.09
CA ALA A 28 4.14 -1.26 -0.05
C ALA A 28 5.26 -2.27 0.25
N SER A 29 5.17 -3.00 1.37
CA SER A 29 6.16 -4.04 1.73
C SER A 29 6.24 -5.16 0.70
N HIS A 30 5.09 -5.62 0.19
CA HIS A 30 5.07 -6.67 -0.84
C HIS A 30 5.70 -6.19 -2.15
N ALA A 31 5.35 -4.99 -2.61
CA ALA A 31 5.90 -4.39 -3.82
C ALA A 31 7.42 -4.21 -3.70
N LEU A 32 7.91 -3.73 -2.55
CA LEU A 32 9.35 -3.58 -2.29
C LEU A 32 10.07 -4.93 -2.33
N ALA A 33 9.52 -5.96 -1.69
CA ALA A 33 10.09 -7.31 -1.69
C ALA A 33 10.14 -7.89 -3.12
N SER A 34 9.08 -7.72 -3.91
CA SER A 34 9.06 -8.14 -5.32
C SER A 34 10.09 -7.38 -6.16
N ALA A 35 10.19 -6.05 -6.00
CA ALA A 35 11.15 -5.24 -6.73
C ALA A 35 12.60 -5.63 -6.42
N ARG A 36 12.92 -5.85 -5.14
CA ARG A 36 14.24 -6.35 -4.71
C ARG A 36 14.53 -7.74 -5.30
N GLY A 37 13.56 -8.65 -5.27
CA GLY A 37 13.70 -9.98 -5.87
C GLY A 37 13.97 -9.96 -7.37
N ILE A 38 13.41 -8.99 -8.09
CA ILE A 38 13.64 -8.82 -9.54
C ILE A 38 15.01 -8.18 -9.82
N LEU A 39 15.40 -7.15 -9.06
CA LEU A 39 16.65 -6.45 -9.28
C LEU A 39 17.87 -7.30 -8.93
N GLY A 40 17.76 -8.15 -7.90
CA GLY A 40 18.83 -9.06 -7.48
C GLY A 40 20.14 -8.37 -7.10
N ASN A 41 20.09 -7.06 -6.82
CA ASN A 41 21.24 -6.24 -6.45
C ASN A 41 20.90 -5.40 -5.22
N ASP A 42 21.50 -5.76 -4.09
CA ASP A 42 21.28 -5.11 -2.79
C ASP A 42 21.93 -3.71 -2.68
N GLU A 43 22.77 -3.32 -3.64
CA GLU A 43 23.34 -1.97 -3.70
C GLU A 43 22.33 -0.91 -4.20
N ILE A 44 21.24 -1.34 -4.84
CA ILE A 44 20.18 -0.44 -5.31
C ILE A 44 19.23 -0.15 -4.15
N ARG A 45 19.24 1.10 -3.68
CA ARG A 45 18.25 1.58 -2.70
C ARG A 45 16.92 1.86 -3.39
N LEU A 46 15.84 1.35 -2.81
CA LEU A 46 14.49 1.49 -3.33
C LEU A 46 13.59 2.00 -2.22
N ASP A 47 13.02 3.18 -2.42
CA ASP A 47 11.99 3.74 -1.55
C ASP A 47 10.64 3.65 -2.28
N LEU A 48 9.59 3.26 -1.57
CA LEU A 48 8.28 2.98 -2.14
C LEU A 48 7.21 3.69 -1.31
N MET A 49 6.43 4.55 -1.97
CA MET A 49 5.39 5.36 -1.35
C MET A 49 4.04 5.01 -1.95
N ILE A 50 3.02 4.87 -1.09
CA ILE A 50 1.63 4.64 -1.49
C ILE A 50 0.82 5.87 -1.12
N PHE A 51 0.16 6.45 -2.11
CA PHE A 51 -0.69 7.62 -1.95
C PHE A 51 -2.16 7.23 -2.08
N GLY A 52 -2.99 7.83 -1.24
CA GLY A 52 -4.43 7.78 -1.36
C GLY A 52 -4.90 8.59 -2.56
N ARG A 53 -6.17 8.38 -2.93
CA ARG A 53 -6.80 9.10 -4.06
C ARG A 53 -6.86 10.62 -3.85
N ASP A 54 -6.88 11.04 -2.59
CA ASP A 54 -6.84 12.44 -2.14
C ASP A 54 -5.41 13.03 -2.19
N GLY A 55 -4.41 12.26 -2.57
CA GLY A 55 -3.00 12.66 -2.59
C GLY A 55 -2.31 12.57 -1.24
N ARG A 56 -2.98 12.06 -0.19
CA ARG A 56 -2.37 11.84 1.13
C ARG A 56 -1.40 10.66 1.09
N LEU A 57 -0.24 10.80 1.72
CA LEU A 57 0.66 9.66 1.93
C LEU A 57 0.03 8.67 2.91
N LEU A 58 -0.14 7.41 2.48
CA LEU A 58 -0.72 6.34 3.30
C LEU A 58 0.35 5.42 3.88
N ALA A 59 1.41 5.12 3.11
CA ALA A 59 2.52 4.29 3.55
C ALA A 59 3.82 4.63 2.81
N GLU A 60 4.95 4.38 3.49
CA GLU A 60 6.30 4.50 2.96
C GLU A 60 7.14 3.32 3.48
N VAL A 61 7.94 2.70 2.60
CA VAL A 61 8.88 1.62 2.94
C VAL A 61 10.18 1.81 2.15
N SER A 62 11.32 1.41 2.73
CA SER A 62 12.67 1.58 2.17
C SER A 62 13.53 0.34 2.34
#